data_AF-A0AAW5EVV7-F1
#
_entry.id   AF-A0AAW5EVV7-F1
#
_cell.length_a   1.000
_cell.length_b   1.000
_cell.length_c   1.000
_cell.angle_alpha   90.00
_cell.angle_beta   90.00
_cell.angle_gamma   90.00
#
_symmetry.space_group_name_H-M   'P 1'
#
loop_
_entity.id
_entity.type
_entity.pdbx_description
1 polymer ?
#
loop_
_entity_poly.entity_id
_entity_poly.type
_entity_poly.pdbx_seq_one_letter_code
_entity_poly.pdbx_strand_id
1 'polypeptide(L)' 'MVACGTTGTHTDENGQSRRTYGHSMIIDPWGTIVGQVSDGPGWSTARLDRTVTESIRERMPVMAHHRLSIHTP' A
#
# COMPACT_ATOMS: atom_id res chain seq x y z
N MET A 1 -5.01 0.56 1.58
CA MET A 1 -3.85 1.07 0.80
C MET A 1 -3.75 0.28 -0.49
N VAL A 2 -3.27 0.90 -1.57
CA VAL A 2 -2.88 0.19 -2.81
C VAL A 2 -1.43 0.57 -3.08
N ALA A 3 -0.59 -0.42 -3.37
CA ALA A 3 0.82 -0.23 -3.74
C ALA A 3 1.06 -0.90 -5.09
N CYS A 4 1.48 -0.13 -6.08
CA CYS A 4 1.73 -0.63 -7.44
C CYS A 4 3.23 -0.74 -7.70
N GLY A 5 3.65 -1.82 -8.35
CA GLY A 5 5.04 -2.09 -8.71
C GLY A 5 5.19 -2.59 -10.14
N THR A 6 6.28 -2.17 -10.78
CA THR A 6 6.71 -2.69 -12.09
C THR A 6 7.38 -4.05 -11.91
N THR A 7 7.23 -4.95 -12.88
CA THR A 7 7.94 -6.23 -12.91
C THR A 7 8.77 -6.41 -14.18
N GLY A 8 9.70 -7.37 -14.15
CA GLY A 8 10.56 -7.73 -15.27
C GLY A 8 11.89 -6.98 -15.26
N THR A 9 12.63 -7.15 -16.35
CA THR A 9 13.96 -6.57 -16.57
C THR A 9 13.86 -5.37 -17.50
N HIS A 10 14.43 -4.24 -17.08
CA HIS A 10 14.39 -2.97 -17.81
C HIS A 10 15.81 -2.42 -17.98
N THR A 11 16.14 -1.94 -19.16
CA THR A 11 17.43 -1.30 -19.43
C THR A 11 17.32 0.19 -19.15
N ASP A 12 18.24 0.77 -18.39
CA ASP A 12 18.30 2.21 -18.15
C ASP A 12 19.03 2.98 -19.26
N GLU A 13 19.08 4.31 -19.13
CA GLU A 13 19.70 5.22 -20.11
C GLU A 13 21.21 4.96 -20.31
N ASN A 14 21.88 4.31 -19.35
CA ASN A 14 23.30 3.97 -19.42
C ASN A 14 23.52 2.54 -19.95
N GLY A 15 22.46 1.86 -20.39
CA GLY A 15 22.53 0.48 -20.89
C GLY A 15 22.61 -0.57 -19.77
N GLN A 16 22.43 -0.20 -18.49
CA GLN A 16 22.46 -1.17 -17.39
C GLN A 16 21.10 -1.83 -17.20
N SER A 17 21.13 -3.14 -16.98
CA SER A 17 19.93 -3.95 -16.76
C SER A 17 19.49 -3.89 -15.29
N ARG A 18 18.24 -3.48 -15.04
CA ARG A 18 17.61 -3.44 -13.72
C ARG A 18 16.44 -4.42 -13.65
N ARG A 19 16.43 -5.29 -12.64
CA ARG A 19 15.31 -6.19 -12.36
C ARG A 19 14.35 -5.55 -11.38
N THR A 20 13.06 -5.60 -11.71
CA THR A 20 11.95 -5.17 -10.86
C THR A 20 11.06 -6.37 -10.55
N TYR A 21 10.49 -6.43 -9.34
CA TYR A 21 9.84 -7.63 -8.81
C TYR A 21 8.32 -7.60 -8.86
N GLY A 22 7.70 -6.47 -9.23
CA GLY A 22 6.26 -6.32 -9.22
C GLY A 22 5.71 -6.32 -7.79
N HIS A 23 4.90 -7.34 -7.48
CA HIS A 23 4.20 -7.49 -6.19
C HIS A 23 3.25 -6.34 -5.85
N SER A 24 2.60 -5.77 -6.87
CA SER A 24 1.50 -4.84 -6.65
C SER A 24 0.48 -5.46 -5.70
N MET A 25 0.05 -4.72 -4.67
CA MET A 25 -0.79 -5.24 -3.60
C MET A 25 -1.87 -4.26 -3.13
N ILE A 26 -2.94 -4.83 -2.58
CA ILE A 26 -4.04 -4.14 -1.92
C ILE A 26 -4.02 -4.57 -0.46
N ILE A 27 -4.01 -3.60 0.44
CA ILE A 27 -3.88 -3.82 1.88
C ILE A 27 -5.08 -3.16 2.57
N ASP A 28 -5.68 -3.87 3.53
CA ASP A 28 -6.77 -3.35 4.34
C ASP A 28 -6.26 -2.33 5.40
N PRO A 29 -7.14 -1.68 6.18
CA PRO A 29 -6.73 -0.70 7.19
C PRO A 29 -5.99 -1.29 8.40
N TRP A 30 -6.00 -2.61 8.59
CA TRP A 30 -5.27 -3.29 9.67
C TRP A 30 -3.85 -3.70 9.26
N GLY A 31 -3.57 -3.73 7.95
CA GLY A 31 -2.29 -4.15 7.38
C GLY A 31 -2.33 -5.53 6.73
N THR A 32 -3.50 -6.15 6.61
CA THR A 32 -3.65 -7.45 5.94
C THR A 32 -3.64 -7.27 4.42
N ILE A 33 -2.85 -8.09 3.71
CA ILE A 33 -2.83 -8.13 2.25
C ILE A 33 -4.10 -8.84 1.77
N VAL A 34 -4.98 -8.11 1.08
CA VAL A 34 -6.27 -8.62 0.57
C VAL A 34 -6.26 -8.89 -0.93
N GLY A 35 -5.17 -8.53 -1.62
CA GLY A 35 -4.93 -8.88 -3.01
C GLY A 35 -3.48 -8.60 -3.37
N GLN A 36 -2.86 -9.47 -4.17
CA GLN A 36 -1.48 -9.34 -4.58
C GLN A 36 -1.30 -9.91 -5.99
N VAL A 37 -0.56 -9.19 -6.82
CA VAL A 37 -0.12 -9.64 -8.14
C VAL A 37 1.18 -10.44 -7.98
N SER A 38 1.35 -11.47 -8.82
CA SER A 38 2.59 -12.24 -8.90
C SER A 38 3.78 -11.37 -9.34
N ASP A 39 4.95 -11.99 -9.44
CA ASP A 39 6.18 -11.40 -9.99
C ASP A 39 6.13 -11.25 -11.54
N GLY A 40 4.95 -11.29 -12.14
CA GLY A 40 4.70 -11.15 -13.57
C GLY A 40 3.60 -10.12 -13.87
N PRO A 41 3.43 -9.68 -15.13
CA PRO A 41 2.38 -8.75 -15.49
C PRO A 41 1.00 -9.29 -15.10
N GLY A 42 0.19 -8.45 -14.46
CA GLY A 42 -1.13 -8.87 -13.99
C GLY A 42 -1.87 -7.78 -13.23
N TRP A 43 -3.04 -8.14 -12.72
CA TRP A 43 -3.90 -7.25 -11.94
C TRP A 43 -4.56 -8.00 -10.78
N SER A 44 -4.97 -7.26 -9.76
CA SER A 44 -5.72 -7.77 -8.62
C SER A 44 -6.83 -6.79 -8.29
N THR A 45 -7.96 -7.29 -7.78
CA THR A 45 -9.09 -6.49 -7.32
C THR A 45 -9.44 -6.86 -5.88
N ALA A 46 -9.99 -5.91 -5.13
CA ALA A 46 -10.54 -6.16 -3.81
C ALA A 46 -11.83 -5.37 -3.62
N ARG A 47 -12.69 -5.86 -2.73
CA ARG A 47 -13.91 -5.16 -2.33
C ARG A 47 -13.60 -4.22 -1.17
N LEU A 48 -14.06 -2.98 -1.27
CA LEU A 48 -13.97 -2.02 -0.19
C LEU A 48 -15.19 -2.10 0.70
N ASP A 49 -14.97 -2.31 1.99
CA ASP A 49 -15.98 -2.24 3.03
C ASP A 49 -15.63 -1.12 4.02
N ARG A 50 -16.50 -0.13 4.12
CA ARG A 50 -16.30 1.01 5.03
C ARG A 50 -16.47 0.63 6.49
N THR A 51 -17.31 -0.37 6.78
CA THR A 51 -17.59 -0.80 8.15
C THR A 51 -16.32 -1.33 8.84
N VAL A 52 -15.44 -1.99 8.09
CA VAL A 52 -14.13 -2.44 8.56
C VAL A 52 -13.27 -1.24 8.99
N THR A 53 -13.21 -0.20 8.17
CA THR A 53 -12.42 1.00 8.47
C THR A 53 -12.96 1.74 9.69
N GLU A 54 -14.28 1.87 9.80
CA GLU A 54 -14.96 2.50 10.94
C GLU A 54 -14.67 1.73 12.24
N SER A 55 -14.87 0.40 12.22
CA SER A 55 -14.63 -0.44 13.40
C SER A 55 -13.17 -0.40 13.89
N ILE A 56 -12.20 -0.34 12.96
CA ILE A 56 -10.78 -0.24 13.31
C ILE A 56 -10.49 1.12 13.97
N ARG A 57 -11.06 2.21 13.44
CA ARG A 57 -10.88 3.56 14.00
C ARG A 57 -11.53 3.74 15.37
N GLU A 58 -12.65 3.08 15.63
CA GLU A 58 -13.26 3.05 16.97
C GLU A 58 -12.37 2.31 17.97
N ARG A 59 -11.82 1.15 17.57
CA ARG A 59 -10.94 0.34 18.44
C ARG A 59 -9.57 0.99 18.66
N MET A 60 -9.07 1.71 17.67
CA MET A 60 -7.79 2.42 17.71
C MET A 60 -7.96 3.88 17.22
N PRO A 61 -8.43 4.80 18.08
CA PRO A 61 -8.70 6.18 17.71
C PRO A 61 -7.41 7.01 17.66
N VAL A 62 -6.42 6.59 16.87
CA VAL A 62 -5.10 7.23 16.75
C VAL A 62 -5.22 8.72 16.41
N MET A 63 -6.23 9.09 15.62
CA MET A 63 -6.50 10.49 15.29
C MET A 63 -6.82 11.36 16.51
N ALA A 64 -7.46 10.82 17.55
CA ALA A 64 -7.75 11.53 18.79
C ALA A 64 -6.50 11.71 19.68
N HIS A 65 -5.54 10.80 19.55
CA HIS A 65 -4.25 10.88 20.26
C HIS A 65 -3.23 11.76 19.54
N HIS A 66 -3.50 12.14 18.27
CA HIS A 66 -2.59 12.88 17.43
C HIS A 66 -2.40 14.32 17.94
N ARG A 67 -1.19 14.66 18.41
CA ARG A 67 -0.83 16.00 18.90
C ARG A 67 -0.13 16.79 17.78
N LEU A 68 -0.91 17.54 17.00
CA LEU A 68 -0.39 18.36 15.89
C LEU A 68 0.13 19.74 16.32
N SER A 69 -0.18 20.19 17.53
CA SER A 69 0.24 21.50 18.05
C SER A 69 1.57 21.39 18.79
N ILE A 70 2.67 21.45 18.05
CA ILE A 70 3.91 22.05 18.56
C ILE A 70 3.91 23.52 18.16
N HIS A 71 3.32 24.36 19.00
CA HIS A 71 3.57 25.79 18.94
C HIS A 71 4.92 26.02 19.63
N THR A 72 5.99 26.12 18.84
CA THR A 72 7.26 26.67 19.33
C THR A 72 7.08 28.18 19.50
N PRO A 73 7.52 28.78 20.62
CA PRO A 73 7.51 30.24 20.78
C PRO A 73 8.37 30.94 19.72
#